data_AF-A0A8H7ZN88-F1
#
_entry.id   AF-A0A8H7ZN88-F1
#
_cell.length_a   1.000
_cell.length_b   1.000
_cell.length_c   1.000
_cell.angle_alpha   90.00
_cell.angle_beta   90.00
_cell.angle_gamma   90.00
#
_symmetry.space_group_name_H-M   'P 1'
#
loop_
_entity.id
_entity.type
_entity.pdbx_description
1 polymer ?
#
loop_
_entity_poly.entity_id
_entity_poly.type
_entity_poly.pdbx_seq_one_letter_code
_entity_poly.pdbx_strand_id
1 'polypeptide(L)'
;ERYHSGPTIGLSEAGIPREFSRDLVTEVAGEKRCLADGDLILANRQPTLHRNSIQALRARPTEGMTIRLNPGVITPFNADFDGDKMSMYSVMGAKQRIGAGRVCSVEINMLDFKDSKLNFKVSQDVMTGLHILSLLETKDIHQGVEDVEGRQRLLRMVSSGTKGDRNNLGQIMCCVRQQLVFGRRPEKLPHMKHDASPASTGFVRLSYLSGLLPHEMFYHSQMEREVVVRTGISTAETGYAQRMISRLAEGLTVWEDKTVRDWDDTIVQFGYGEKGESSMAQTREVKLRFLGAVKRHERDAQAKLDVALSLWLRRSGEYEEDENVRAARSRLRDIGKLRDRLERE
;
A
#
# COMPACT_ATOMS: atom_id res chain seq x y z
N GLU A 1 -8.98 -10.65 -20.27
CA GLU A 1 -7.62 -10.52 -19.69
C GLU A 1 -7.62 -11.04 -18.25
N ARG A 2 -6.59 -11.80 -17.88
CA ARG A 2 -6.45 -12.48 -16.58
C ARG A 2 -5.98 -11.51 -15.50
N TYR A 3 -6.77 -10.49 -15.18
CA TYR A 3 -6.43 -9.61 -14.05
C TYR A 3 -6.80 -10.31 -12.74
N HIS A 4 -5.78 -10.66 -11.97
CA HIS A 4 -5.90 -11.15 -10.59
C HIS A 4 -6.28 -10.01 -9.63
N SER A 5 -5.86 -8.78 -9.96
CA SER A 5 -6.38 -7.57 -9.34
C SER A 5 -7.78 -7.27 -9.85
N GLY A 6 -8.70 -6.94 -8.93
CA GLY A 6 -10.08 -6.60 -9.27
C GLY A 6 -10.33 -5.10 -9.09
N PRO A 7 -9.95 -4.21 -10.03
CA PRO A 7 -10.28 -2.79 -9.90
C PRO A 7 -11.80 -2.54 -9.92
N THR A 8 -12.57 -3.51 -10.44
CA THR A 8 -14.03 -3.52 -10.44
C THR A 8 -14.66 -4.07 -9.16
N ILE A 9 -13.84 -4.56 -8.22
CA ILE A 9 -14.25 -5.07 -6.91
C ILE A 9 -14.19 -3.92 -5.91
N GLY A 10 -15.22 -3.80 -5.06
CA GLY A 10 -15.27 -2.79 -4.02
C GLY A 10 -14.10 -2.88 -3.04
N LEU A 11 -13.84 -1.80 -2.31
CA LEU A 11 -12.75 -1.77 -1.32
C LEU A 11 -12.94 -2.81 -0.21
N SER A 12 -14.16 -2.98 0.26
CA SER A 12 -14.51 -3.97 1.27
C SER A 12 -15.04 -5.28 0.67
N GLU A 13 -14.75 -5.56 -0.59
CA GLU A 13 -15.14 -6.79 -1.27
C GLU A 13 -13.92 -7.66 -1.61
N ALA A 14 -14.13 -8.98 -1.65
CA ALA A 14 -13.18 -9.94 -2.14
C ALA A 14 -13.84 -10.85 -3.17
N GLY A 15 -13.28 -10.90 -4.37
CA GLY A 15 -13.68 -11.85 -5.41
C GLY A 15 -13.25 -13.26 -5.02
N ILE A 16 -14.22 -14.15 -4.81
CA ILE A 16 -13.97 -15.57 -4.52
C ILE A 16 -14.38 -16.40 -5.73
N PRO A 17 -13.55 -17.35 -6.20
CA PRO A 17 -13.96 -18.30 -7.22
C PRO A 17 -15.25 -19.04 -6.86
N ARG A 18 -16.21 -19.11 -7.80
CA ARG A 18 -17.49 -19.81 -7.59
C ARG A 18 -17.32 -21.26 -7.14
N GLU A 19 -16.27 -21.94 -7.59
CA GLU A 19 -15.96 -23.31 -7.18
C GLU A 19 -15.66 -23.36 -5.67
N PHE A 20 -14.76 -22.51 -5.17
CA PHE A 20 -14.45 -22.42 -3.73
C PHE A 20 -15.63 -21.91 -2.91
N SER A 21 -16.48 -21.02 -3.44
CA SER A 21 -17.66 -20.54 -2.71
C SER A 21 -18.66 -21.65 -2.38
N ARG A 22 -18.72 -22.72 -3.19
CA ARG A 22 -19.60 -23.88 -2.94
C ARG A 22 -19.09 -24.75 -1.80
N ASP A 23 -17.77 -24.86 -1.65
CA ASP A 23 -17.13 -25.67 -0.62
C ASP A 23 -17.09 -24.94 0.74
N LEU A 24 -17.08 -23.61 0.74
CA LEU A 24 -17.12 -22.80 1.95
C LEU A 24 -18.55 -22.71 2.51
N VAL A 25 -18.70 -23.14 3.76
CA VAL A 25 -19.98 -23.08 4.49
C VAL A 25 -19.98 -21.85 5.41
N THR A 26 -21.13 -21.17 5.46
CA THR A 26 -21.47 -20.11 6.41
C THR A 26 -22.78 -20.46 7.12
N GLU A 27 -23.07 -19.82 8.25
CA GLU A 27 -24.29 -20.07 9.03
C GLU A 27 -25.10 -18.79 9.25
N VAL A 28 -26.20 -18.60 8.53
CA VAL A 28 -27.04 -17.39 8.62
C VAL A 28 -28.39 -17.76 9.23
N ALA A 29 -28.81 -17.03 10.27
CA ALA A 29 -30.05 -17.28 10.99
C ALA A 29 -30.23 -18.72 11.51
N GLY A 30 -29.12 -19.41 11.85
CA GLY A 30 -29.13 -20.80 12.34
C GLY A 30 -29.11 -21.86 11.23
N GLU A 31 -29.17 -21.45 9.95
CA GLU A 31 -29.08 -22.36 8.81
C GLU A 31 -27.68 -22.34 8.18
N LYS A 32 -27.12 -23.53 7.95
CA LYS A 32 -25.84 -23.70 7.25
C LYS A 32 -26.08 -23.72 5.75
N ARG A 33 -25.41 -22.82 5.03
CA ARG A 33 -25.46 -22.74 3.56
C ARG A 33 -24.09 -22.43 2.97
N CYS A 34 -23.92 -22.63 1.67
CA CYS A 34 -22.71 -22.23 0.96
C CYS A 34 -22.55 -20.70 0.99
N LEU A 35 -21.31 -20.24 0.81
CA LEU A 35 -20.95 -18.83 0.77
C LEU A 35 -21.61 -18.14 -0.44
N ALA A 36 -22.33 -17.06 -0.19
CA ALA A 36 -23.03 -16.27 -1.18
C ALA A 36 -22.45 -14.85 -1.27
N ASP A 37 -22.92 -14.10 -2.26
CA ASP A 37 -22.57 -12.69 -2.43
C ASP A 37 -22.98 -11.87 -1.20
N GLY A 38 -22.07 -11.01 -0.73
CA GLY A 38 -22.25 -10.15 0.44
C GLY A 38 -21.91 -10.79 1.79
N ASP A 39 -21.65 -12.10 1.86
CA ASP A 39 -21.30 -12.77 3.12
C ASP A 39 -19.96 -12.30 3.67
N LEU A 40 -19.86 -12.19 4.99
CA LEU A 40 -18.62 -11.75 5.66
C LEU A 40 -17.59 -12.89 5.69
N ILE A 41 -16.39 -12.58 5.20
CA ILE A 41 -15.21 -13.45 5.26
C ILE A 41 -14.06 -12.72 5.95
N LEU A 42 -13.13 -13.47 6.51
CA LEU A 42 -11.84 -12.94 6.97
C LEU A 42 -10.75 -13.32 5.97
N ALA A 43 -10.03 -12.32 5.48
CA ALA A 43 -8.85 -12.50 4.65
C ALA A 43 -7.60 -12.37 5.51
N ASN A 44 -6.60 -13.23 5.27
CA ASN A 44 -5.29 -13.16 5.90
C ASN A 44 -4.19 -13.45 4.89
N ARG A 45 -3.08 -12.71 4.97
CA ARG A 45 -1.82 -13.06 4.30
C ARG A 45 -0.77 -13.37 5.35
N GLN A 46 -0.15 -14.54 5.22
CA GLN A 46 0.98 -14.92 6.08
C GLN A 46 2.27 -14.31 5.56
N PRO A 47 3.20 -13.90 6.45
CA PRO A 47 3.11 -13.90 7.91
C PRO A 47 2.26 -12.74 8.46
N THR A 48 1.43 -13.03 9.46
CA THR A 48 0.57 -12.03 10.12
C THR A 48 1.37 -11.27 11.18
N LEU A 49 1.94 -10.11 10.81
CA LEU A 49 2.79 -9.31 11.70
C LEU A 49 2.02 -8.22 12.46
N HIS A 50 0.89 -7.79 11.93
CA HIS A 50 0.09 -6.73 12.52
C HIS A 50 -1.40 -7.04 12.37
N ARG A 51 -2.23 -6.37 13.19
CA ARG A 51 -3.69 -6.57 13.21
C ARG A 51 -4.32 -6.45 11.82
N ASN A 52 -3.90 -5.45 11.05
CA ASN A 52 -4.47 -5.19 9.72
C ASN A 52 -4.09 -6.24 8.66
N SER A 53 -3.19 -7.18 8.94
CA SER A 53 -2.93 -8.32 8.05
C SER A 53 -4.10 -9.31 8.04
N ILE A 54 -5.07 -9.16 8.96
CA ILE A 54 -6.37 -9.85 8.93
C ILE A 54 -7.48 -8.79 8.80
N GLN A 55 -8.28 -8.87 7.74
CA GLN A 55 -9.43 -7.96 7.55
C GLN A 55 -10.69 -8.71 7.15
N ALA A 56 -11.83 -8.14 7.54
CA ALA A 56 -13.13 -8.61 7.14
C ALA A 56 -13.53 -7.97 5.81
N LEU A 57 -13.90 -8.82 4.84
CA LEU A 57 -14.33 -8.44 3.50
C LEU A 57 -15.67 -9.11 3.21
N ARG A 58 -16.40 -8.56 2.24
CA ARG A 58 -17.62 -9.17 1.69
C ARG A 58 -17.25 -10.07 0.52
N ALA A 59 -17.67 -11.33 0.60
CA ALA A 59 -17.50 -12.29 -0.46
C ALA A 59 -18.27 -11.84 -1.70
N ARG A 60 -17.63 -11.92 -2.87
CA ARG A 60 -18.26 -11.72 -4.17
C ARG A 60 -17.89 -12.88 -5.08
N PRO A 61 -18.83 -13.79 -5.39
CA PRO A 61 -18.54 -14.92 -6.28
C PRO A 61 -18.13 -14.43 -7.67
N THR A 62 -16.97 -14.86 -8.13
CA THR A 62 -16.35 -14.47 -9.41
C THR A 62 -15.95 -15.70 -10.21
N GLU A 63 -15.76 -15.51 -11.52
CA GLU A 63 -15.28 -16.54 -12.43
C GLU A 63 -13.75 -16.61 -12.43
N GLY A 64 -13.20 -17.81 -12.61
CA GLY A 64 -11.76 -18.11 -12.53
C GLY A 64 -11.35 -18.77 -11.21
N MET A 65 -10.04 -18.97 -11.02
CA MET A 65 -9.49 -19.79 -9.93
C MET A 65 -8.74 -18.97 -8.85
N THR A 66 -8.70 -17.65 -8.99
CA THR A 66 -7.91 -16.78 -8.10
C THR A 66 -8.80 -15.88 -7.26
N ILE A 67 -8.39 -15.64 -6.02
CA ILE A 67 -8.94 -14.59 -5.19
C ILE A 67 -8.62 -13.23 -5.84
N ARG A 68 -9.60 -12.34 -5.90
CA ARG A 68 -9.43 -11.00 -6.43
C ARG A 68 -9.65 -9.96 -5.34
N LEU A 69 -8.71 -9.03 -5.20
CA LEU A 69 -8.79 -7.94 -4.23
C LEU A 69 -8.64 -6.60 -4.93
N ASN A 70 -9.19 -5.56 -4.29
CA ASN A 70 -8.98 -4.19 -4.73
C ASN A 70 -7.51 -3.78 -4.45
N PRO A 71 -6.76 -3.24 -5.45
CA PRO A 71 -5.38 -2.79 -5.28
C PRO A 71 -5.15 -1.76 -4.17
N GLY A 72 -6.19 -1.02 -3.77
CA GLY A 72 -6.06 -0.05 -2.69
C GLY A 72 -6.01 -0.65 -1.28
N VAL A 73 -6.41 -1.92 -1.12
CA VAL A 73 -6.49 -2.63 0.16
C VAL A 73 -5.38 -3.68 0.29
N ILE A 74 -4.44 -3.76 -0.66
CA ILE A 74 -3.30 -4.71 -0.60
C ILE A 74 -2.22 -4.29 0.40
N THR A 75 -2.09 -2.98 0.65
CA THR A 75 -1.08 -2.40 1.54
C THR A 75 -1.09 -3.04 2.94
N PRO A 76 -2.23 -3.17 3.65
CA PRO A 76 -2.27 -3.83 4.96
C PRO A 76 -1.98 -5.33 4.91
N PHE A 77 -2.14 -6.00 3.76
CA PHE A 77 -1.71 -7.39 3.63
C PHE A 77 -0.23 -7.52 3.27
N ASN A 78 0.42 -6.40 2.92
CA ASN A 78 1.73 -6.35 2.29
C ASN A 78 1.83 -7.33 1.10
N ALA A 79 0.72 -7.46 0.36
CA ALA A 79 0.55 -8.42 -0.72
C ALA A 79 0.91 -7.80 -2.07
N ASP A 80 1.45 -8.62 -2.96
CA ASP A 80 1.55 -8.33 -4.38
C ASP A 80 0.79 -9.39 -5.20
N PHE A 81 0.94 -9.35 -6.52
CA PHE A 81 0.25 -10.23 -7.46
C PHE A 81 1.22 -11.07 -8.29
N ASP A 82 2.37 -11.45 -7.73
CA ASP A 82 3.40 -12.23 -8.43
C ASP A 82 3.31 -13.76 -8.21
N GLY A 83 2.31 -14.21 -7.44
CA GLY A 83 2.15 -15.60 -7.04
C GLY A 83 1.78 -15.78 -5.57
N ASP A 84 1.68 -14.67 -4.83
CA ASP A 84 1.19 -14.61 -3.45
C ASP A 84 -0.09 -15.42 -3.20
N LYS A 85 -0.12 -16.09 -2.04
CA LYS A 85 -1.27 -16.87 -1.57
C LYS A 85 -1.85 -16.25 -0.32
N MET A 86 -3.17 -16.21 -0.25
CA MET A 86 -3.91 -15.70 0.90
C MET A 86 -4.91 -16.75 1.40
N SER A 87 -5.15 -16.73 2.70
CA SER A 87 -6.14 -17.58 3.35
C SER A 87 -7.44 -16.79 3.51
N MET A 88 -8.56 -17.45 3.21
CA MET A 88 -9.91 -16.91 3.39
C MET A 88 -10.64 -17.82 4.38
N TYR A 89 -11.30 -17.21 5.36
CA TYR A 89 -12.05 -17.91 6.39
C TYR A 89 -13.50 -17.44 6.37
N SER A 90 -14.45 -18.38 6.29
CA SER A 90 -15.86 -18.06 6.49
C SER A 90 -16.13 -17.81 7.97
N VAL A 91 -16.98 -16.83 8.26
CA VAL A 91 -17.34 -16.49 9.65
C VAL A 91 -18.66 -17.17 10.03
N MET A 92 -18.56 -18.14 10.94
CA MET A 92 -19.70 -18.94 11.43
C MET A 92 -20.40 -18.23 12.59
N GLY A 93 -21.73 -18.22 12.58
CA GLY A 93 -22.55 -17.67 13.65
C GLY A 93 -22.78 -16.15 13.57
N ALA A 94 -23.95 -15.72 14.03
CA ALA A 94 -24.37 -14.32 13.95
C ALA A 94 -23.51 -13.39 14.83
N LYS A 95 -23.17 -13.81 16.05
CA LYS A 95 -22.37 -13.01 16.99
C LYS A 95 -20.95 -12.76 16.47
N GLN A 96 -20.33 -13.79 15.92
CA GLN A 96 -18.97 -13.73 15.37
C GLN A 96 -18.92 -12.84 14.13
N ARG A 97 -19.94 -12.89 13.26
CA ARG A 97 -20.04 -11.96 12.12
C ARG A 97 -20.14 -10.51 12.56
N ILE A 98 -20.98 -10.22 13.56
CA ILE A 98 -21.12 -8.86 14.09
C ILE A 98 -19.79 -8.40 14.72
N GLY A 99 -19.14 -9.26 15.49
CA GLY A 99 -17.83 -8.97 16.09
C GLY A 99 -16.75 -8.72 15.03
N ALA A 100 -16.60 -9.62 14.08
CA ALA A 100 -15.64 -9.50 12.98
C ALA A 100 -15.90 -8.25 12.12
N GLY A 101 -17.17 -7.95 11.80
CA GLY A 101 -17.55 -6.75 11.06
C GLY A 101 -17.31 -5.45 11.84
N ARG A 102 -17.32 -5.47 13.17
CA ARG A 102 -17.02 -4.29 14.01
C ARG A 102 -15.53 -4.10 14.30
N VAL A 103 -14.74 -5.17 14.25
CA VAL A 103 -13.33 -5.12 14.68
C VAL A 103 -12.38 -5.18 13.51
N CYS A 104 -12.71 -5.99 12.49
CA CYS A 104 -11.80 -6.33 11.39
C CYS A 104 -12.21 -5.69 10.05
N SER A 105 -13.30 -4.93 9.98
CA SER A 105 -13.73 -4.28 8.71
C SER A 105 -12.64 -3.39 8.13
N VAL A 106 -12.58 -3.34 6.81
CA VAL A 106 -11.69 -2.40 6.08
C VAL A 106 -12.01 -0.95 6.45
N GLU A 107 -13.30 -0.62 6.59
CA GLU A 107 -13.78 0.72 6.89
C GLU A 107 -13.33 1.20 8.27
N ILE A 108 -13.33 0.30 9.26
CA ILE A 108 -12.92 0.60 10.64
C ILE A 108 -11.40 0.64 10.76
N ASN A 109 -10.70 -0.19 9.99
CA ASN A 109 -9.24 -0.27 9.98
C ASN A 109 -8.62 0.56 8.85
N MET A 110 -9.30 1.61 8.36
CA MET A 110 -8.73 2.51 7.36
C MET A 110 -7.49 3.23 7.89
N LEU A 111 -7.44 3.52 9.19
CA LEU A 111 -6.27 4.10 9.85
C LEU A 111 -5.47 3.02 10.59
N ASP A 112 -4.15 3.10 10.49
CA ASP A 112 -3.24 2.27 11.28
C ASP A 112 -3.22 2.74 12.74
N PHE A 113 -3.35 1.83 13.69
CA PHE A 113 -3.25 2.14 15.11
C PHE A 113 -1.84 2.61 15.53
N LYS A 114 -0.82 2.23 14.77
CA LYS A 114 0.58 2.56 15.08
C LYS A 114 0.89 4.04 14.84
N ASP A 115 0.65 4.50 13.63
CA ASP A 115 1.06 5.83 13.16
C ASP A 115 -0.13 6.73 12.79
N SER A 116 -1.37 6.25 12.91
CA SER A 116 -2.60 6.91 12.45
C SER A 116 -2.57 7.30 10.97
N LYS A 117 -1.78 6.58 10.18
CA LYS A 117 -1.69 6.73 8.73
C LYS A 117 -2.77 5.91 8.04
N LEU A 118 -3.15 6.32 6.84
CA LEU A 118 -4.12 5.59 6.04
C LEU A 118 -3.51 4.27 5.54
N ASN A 119 -4.15 3.14 5.85
CA ASN A 119 -3.85 1.81 5.31
C ASN A 119 -4.30 1.64 3.87
N PHE A 120 -5.18 2.51 3.40
CA PHE A 120 -5.58 2.58 2.01
C PHE A 120 -4.59 3.42 1.19
N LYS A 121 -4.10 2.87 0.08
CA LYS A 121 -3.22 3.60 -0.84
C LYS A 121 -3.68 3.41 -2.26
N VAL A 122 -4.05 4.52 -2.91
CA VAL A 122 -4.14 4.56 -4.37
C VAL A 122 -2.73 4.39 -4.90
N SER A 123 -2.48 3.36 -5.70
CA SER A 123 -1.13 2.99 -6.14
C SER A 123 -1.05 2.82 -7.67
N GLN A 124 0.18 2.79 -8.18
CA GLN A 124 0.51 2.44 -9.56
C GLN A 124 -0.27 3.28 -10.60
N ASP A 125 -1.03 2.62 -11.49
CA ASP A 125 -1.63 3.21 -12.67
C ASP A 125 -2.62 4.32 -12.34
N VAL A 126 -3.40 4.15 -11.27
CA VAL A 126 -4.39 5.15 -10.85
C VAL A 126 -3.69 6.45 -10.45
N MET A 127 -2.57 6.35 -9.75
CA MET A 127 -1.78 7.52 -9.34
C MET A 127 -1.05 8.20 -10.50
N THR A 128 -0.48 7.43 -11.42
CA THR A 128 0.14 8.00 -12.64
C THR A 128 -0.92 8.63 -13.54
N GLY A 129 -2.08 8.00 -13.67
CA GLY A 129 -3.22 8.53 -14.41
C GLY A 129 -3.73 9.84 -13.80
N LEU A 130 -3.94 9.90 -12.49
CA LEU A 130 -4.32 11.12 -11.79
C LEU A 130 -3.29 12.25 -11.96
N HIS A 131 -1.99 11.91 -11.93
CA HIS A 131 -0.93 12.89 -12.17
C HIS A 131 -0.99 13.45 -13.59
N ILE A 132 -1.12 12.59 -14.61
CA ILE A 132 -1.25 13.01 -16.02
C ILE A 132 -2.50 13.86 -16.23
N LEU A 133 -3.65 13.42 -15.70
CA LEU A 133 -4.91 14.17 -15.79
C LEU A 133 -4.81 15.56 -15.15
N SER A 134 -4.07 15.66 -14.03
CA SER A 134 -3.87 16.95 -13.36
C SER A 134 -3.00 17.90 -14.19
N LEU A 135 -1.99 17.39 -14.90
CA LEU A 135 -1.14 18.18 -15.78
C LEU A 135 -1.88 18.67 -17.03
N LEU A 136 -2.84 17.91 -17.54
CA LEU A 136 -3.63 18.28 -18.73
C LEU A 136 -4.64 19.42 -18.46
N GLU A 137 -5.09 19.60 -17.21
CA GLU A 137 -6.04 20.66 -16.85
C GLU A 137 -5.39 22.02 -16.61
N THR A 138 -4.16 22.04 -16.10
CA THR A 138 -3.38 23.27 -16.01
C THR A 138 -2.94 23.64 -17.42
N LYS A 139 -3.35 24.81 -17.92
CA LYS A 139 -3.01 25.38 -19.24
C LYS A 139 -1.50 25.60 -19.51
N ASP A 140 -0.60 24.86 -18.88
CA ASP A 140 0.81 24.73 -19.26
C ASP A 140 0.96 23.78 -20.46
N ILE A 141 0.16 24.02 -21.50
CA ILE A 141 0.16 23.23 -22.74
C ILE A 141 1.54 23.29 -23.39
N HIS A 142 2.33 24.35 -23.18
CA HIS A 142 3.67 24.47 -23.77
C HIS A 142 4.76 23.65 -23.06
N GLN A 143 4.66 23.37 -21.76
CA GLN A 143 5.56 22.41 -21.09
C GLN A 143 5.00 20.99 -21.11
N GLY A 144 3.67 20.86 -20.99
CA GLY A 144 2.98 19.58 -21.10
C GLY A 144 3.12 18.95 -22.47
N VAL A 145 3.09 19.71 -23.58
CA VAL A 145 3.17 19.15 -24.94
C VAL A 145 4.59 18.77 -25.34
N GLU A 146 5.63 19.51 -24.92
CA GLU A 146 7.03 19.08 -25.11
C GLU A 146 7.36 17.82 -24.29
N ASP A 147 6.79 17.67 -23.08
CA ASP A 147 6.91 16.45 -22.27
C ASP A 147 5.98 15.30 -22.74
N VAL A 148 4.96 15.58 -23.56
CA VAL A 148 4.00 14.59 -24.12
C VAL A 148 4.51 13.89 -25.36
N GLU A 149 5.59 14.36 -26.00
CA GLU A 149 6.30 13.67 -27.10
C GLU A 149 6.99 12.34 -26.71
N GLY A 150 6.59 11.72 -25.59
CA GLY A 150 6.78 10.30 -25.36
C GLY A 150 8.15 9.89 -24.80
N ARG A 151 9.04 10.82 -24.46
CA ARG A 151 10.44 10.46 -24.15
C ARG A 151 10.75 10.11 -22.69
N GLN A 152 9.90 10.41 -21.70
CA GLN A 152 10.27 10.16 -20.29
C GLN A 152 9.16 9.55 -19.43
N ARG A 153 8.65 8.38 -19.82
CA ARG A 153 7.71 7.58 -19.00
C ARG A 153 8.24 7.30 -17.59
N LEU A 154 9.55 7.04 -17.48
CA LEU A 154 10.19 6.74 -16.20
C LEU A 154 10.25 7.98 -15.28
N LEU A 155 10.48 9.17 -15.83
CA LEU A 155 10.42 10.41 -15.05
C LEU A 155 8.99 10.66 -14.54
N ARG A 156 7.96 10.38 -15.36
CA ARG A 156 6.56 10.54 -14.94
C ARG A 156 6.20 9.63 -13.77
N MET A 157 6.69 8.40 -13.72
CA MET A 157 6.46 7.48 -12.60
C MET A 157 7.12 7.96 -11.30
N VAL A 158 8.34 8.51 -11.40
CA VAL A 158 9.07 9.07 -10.26
C VAL A 158 8.41 10.38 -9.79
N SER A 159 8.02 11.25 -10.72
CA SER A 159 7.35 12.53 -10.43
C SER A 159 5.93 12.35 -9.91
N SER A 160 5.22 11.29 -10.31
CA SER A 160 3.91 10.94 -9.75
C SER A 160 4.00 10.29 -8.36
N GLY A 161 5.21 9.89 -7.93
CA GLY A 161 5.43 9.20 -6.65
C GLY A 161 4.89 7.78 -6.63
N THR A 162 4.71 7.15 -7.80
CA THR A 162 4.14 5.81 -7.90
C THR A 162 5.18 4.73 -7.66
N LYS A 163 6.28 4.77 -8.42
CA LYS A 163 7.36 3.81 -8.31
C LYS A 163 8.67 4.42 -8.79
N GLY A 164 9.70 4.19 -7.99
CA GLY A 164 11.06 4.65 -8.25
C GLY A 164 11.38 5.98 -7.59
N ASP A 165 12.61 6.09 -7.10
CA ASP A 165 13.16 7.32 -6.55
C ASP A 165 14.16 7.97 -7.51
N ARG A 166 14.51 9.23 -7.26
CA ARG A 166 15.54 9.96 -8.02
C ARG A 166 16.90 9.25 -8.02
N ASN A 167 17.21 8.51 -6.95
CA ASN A 167 18.43 7.71 -6.88
C ASN A 167 18.41 6.57 -7.91
N ASN A 168 17.30 5.82 -8.01
CA ASN A 168 17.15 4.75 -8.99
C ASN A 168 17.25 5.29 -10.42
N LEU A 169 16.59 6.42 -10.71
CA LEU A 169 16.72 7.11 -12.00
C LEU A 169 18.18 7.51 -12.29
N GLY A 170 18.89 8.04 -11.29
CA GLY A 170 20.30 8.40 -11.41
C GLY A 170 21.22 7.21 -11.69
N GLN A 171 20.92 6.02 -11.13
CA GLN A 171 21.69 4.80 -11.40
C GLN A 171 21.45 4.25 -12.81
N ILE A 172 20.22 4.37 -13.31
CA ILE A 172 19.86 3.95 -14.68
C ILE A 172 20.51 4.87 -15.71
N MET A 173 20.45 6.19 -15.49
CA MET A 173 20.85 7.19 -16.49
C MET A 173 22.32 7.62 -16.37
N CYS A 174 22.81 7.88 -15.16
CA CYS A 174 24.07 8.59 -14.94
C CYS A 174 25.21 7.68 -14.45
N CYS A 175 25.11 7.18 -13.22
CA CYS A 175 26.13 6.31 -12.62
C CYS A 175 25.55 5.54 -11.42
N VAL A 176 25.97 4.28 -11.23
CA VAL A 176 25.51 3.46 -10.10
C VAL A 176 26.09 3.96 -8.76
N ARG A 177 27.31 4.52 -8.78
CA ARG A 177 28.08 5.07 -7.65
C ARG A 177 28.85 4.02 -6.83
N GLN A 178 29.46 4.49 -5.75
CA GLN A 178 30.28 3.70 -4.83
C GLN A 178 29.49 2.52 -4.23
N GLN A 179 30.01 1.32 -4.42
CA GLN A 179 29.52 0.12 -3.74
C GLN A 179 30.22 -0.02 -2.39
N LEU A 180 29.45 -0.40 -1.38
CA LEU A 180 29.95 -0.67 -0.04
C LEU A 180 29.62 -2.12 0.31
N VAL A 181 30.58 -2.82 0.89
CA VAL A 181 30.44 -4.18 1.40
C VAL A 181 30.73 -4.13 2.90
N PHE A 182 29.76 -4.51 3.73
CA PHE A 182 29.77 -4.39 5.20
C PHE A 182 30.13 -2.98 5.69
N GLY A 183 29.62 -1.96 5.01
CA GLY A 183 29.86 -0.55 5.34
C GLY A 183 31.25 -0.01 4.98
N ARG A 184 32.09 -0.81 4.30
CA ARG A 184 33.45 -0.45 3.88
C ARG A 184 33.57 -0.52 2.36
N ARG A 185 34.60 0.14 1.80
CA ARG A 185 34.92 -0.02 0.38
C ARG A 185 35.49 -1.41 0.14
N PRO A 186 35.09 -2.11 -0.94
CA PRO A 186 35.61 -3.44 -1.24
C PRO A 186 37.13 -3.40 -1.49
N GLU A 187 37.78 -4.54 -1.24
CA GLU A 187 39.20 -4.71 -1.47
C GLU A 187 39.53 -4.71 -2.97
N LYS A 188 40.75 -4.28 -3.31
CA LYS A 188 41.19 -4.19 -4.69
C LYS A 188 41.31 -5.58 -5.32
N LEU A 189 40.79 -5.71 -6.54
CA LEU A 189 40.97 -6.92 -7.33
C LEU A 189 42.45 -7.15 -7.70
N PRO A 190 42.88 -8.41 -7.93
CA PRO A 190 44.28 -8.73 -8.23
C PRO A 190 44.88 -7.93 -9.40
N HIS A 191 44.07 -7.64 -10.43
CA HIS A 191 44.49 -6.89 -11.61
C HIS A 191 44.52 -5.37 -11.42
N MET A 192 44.01 -4.85 -10.29
CA MET A 192 43.96 -3.43 -9.95
C MET A 192 44.73 -3.08 -8.67
N LYS A 193 45.59 -3.99 -8.19
CA LYS A 193 46.31 -3.84 -6.91
C LYS A 193 47.08 -2.51 -6.80
N HIS A 194 47.72 -2.11 -7.89
CA HIS A 194 48.55 -0.90 -7.98
C HIS A 194 47.78 0.35 -8.42
N ASP A 195 46.52 0.21 -8.83
CA ASP A 195 45.71 1.35 -9.25
C ASP A 195 45.16 2.09 -8.03
N ALA A 196 45.29 3.41 -7.99
CA ALA A 196 44.76 4.28 -6.94
C ALA A 196 43.41 4.91 -7.33
N SER A 197 42.89 4.59 -8.51
CA SER A 197 41.61 5.09 -8.99
C SER A 197 40.45 4.67 -8.08
N PRO A 198 39.37 5.46 -7.99
CA PRO A 198 38.17 5.07 -7.26
C PRO A 198 37.57 3.75 -7.76
N ALA A 199 37.74 3.42 -9.04
CA ALA A 199 37.26 2.19 -9.66
C ALA A 199 37.90 0.95 -9.01
N SER A 200 39.18 1.03 -8.64
CA SER A 200 39.87 -0.04 -7.90
C SER A 200 39.24 -0.36 -6.55
N THR A 201 38.51 0.59 -5.96
CA THR A 201 37.85 0.46 -4.64
C THR A 201 36.32 0.35 -4.74
N GLY A 202 35.79 -0.14 -5.86
CA GLY A 202 34.34 -0.40 -6.00
C GLY A 202 33.49 0.80 -6.39
N PHE A 203 34.07 1.86 -6.94
CA PHE A 203 33.29 2.93 -7.56
C PHE A 203 32.84 2.51 -8.97
N VAL A 204 31.53 2.34 -9.14
CA VAL A 204 30.92 2.06 -10.44
C VAL A 204 30.60 3.38 -11.14
N ARG A 205 31.36 3.69 -12.19
CA ARG A 205 31.24 4.93 -12.96
C ARG A 205 30.12 4.83 -13.98
N LEU A 206 29.95 3.68 -14.63
CA LEU A 206 28.94 3.50 -15.67
C LEU A 206 27.53 3.39 -15.08
N SER A 207 26.54 3.65 -15.93
CA SER A 207 25.11 3.49 -15.62
C SER A 207 24.61 2.13 -16.12
N TYR A 208 23.44 1.70 -15.64
CA TYR A 208 22.82 0.49 -16.16
C TYR A 208 22.49 0.58 -17.65
N LEU A 209 22.20 1.79 -18.16
CA LEU A 209 21.93 2.01 -19.58
C LEU A 209 23.17 1.78 -20.45
N SER A 210 24.34 2.24 -19.99
CA SER A 210 25.61 2.08 -20.72
C SER A 210 26.20 0.67 -20.59
N GLY A 211 25.77 -0.09 -19.59
CA GLY A 211 26.34 -1.38 -19.21
C GLY A 211 27.56 -1.23 -18.29
N LEU A 212 27.79 -2.23 -17.43
CA LEU A 212 28.91 -2.24 -16.48
C LEU A 212 30.13 -2.96 -17.04
N LEU A 213 31.33 -2.50 -16.66
CA LEU A 213 32.57 -3.24 -16.92
C LEU A 213 32.64 -4.51 -16.04
N PRO A 214 33.42 -5.54 -16.43
CA PRO A 214 33.50 -6.79 -15.65
C PRO A 214 33.88 -6.61 -14.17
N HIS A 215 34.82 -5.70 -13.87
CA HIS A 215 35.22 -5.40 -12.49
C HIS A 215 34.15 -4.60 -11.72
N GLU A 216 33.45 -3.68 -12.39
CA GLU A 216 32.33 -2.92 -11.81
C GLU A 216 31.16 -3.86 -11.49
N MET A 217 30.84 -4.77 -12.41
CA MET A 217 29.83 -5.82 -12.22
C MET A 217 30.20 -6.71 -11.03
N PHE A 218 31.47 -7.10 -10.90
CA PHE A 218 31.92 -7.92 -9.77
C PHE A 218 31.72 -7.20 -8.44
N TYR A 219 32.15 -5.94 -8.30
CA TYR A 219 31.92 -5.17 -7.08
C TYR A 219 30.44 -4.94 -6.78
N HIS A 220 29.63 -4.73 -7.83
CA HIS A 220 28.19 -4.58 -7.67
C HIS A 220 27.54 -5.87 -7.14
N SER A 221 27.90 -7.03 -7.72
CA SER A 221 27.38 -8.33 -7.29
C SER A 221 27.78 -8.71 -5.85
N GLN A 222 28.93 -8.23 -5.35
CA GLN A 222 29.31 -8.39 -3.94
C GLN A 222 28.35 -7.66 -3.00
N MET A 223 28.00 -6.40 -3.33
CA MET A 223 27.06 -5.60 -2.56
C MET A 223 25.67 -6.23 -2.59
N GLU A 224 25.20 -6.63 -3.78
CA GLU A 224 23.90 -7.29 -3.93
C GLU A 224 23.82 -8.57 -3.10
N ARG A 225 24.90 -9.38 -3.08
CA ARG A 225 24.97 -10.58 -2.25
C ARG A 225 24.85 -10.27 -0.76
N GLU A 226 25.52 -9.23 -0.28
CA GLU A 226 25.38 -8.78 1.12
C GLU A 226 23.92 -8.40 1.42
N VAL A 227 23.28 -7.62 0.55
CA VAL A 227 21.89 -7.18 0.74
C VAL A 227 20.94 -8.37 0.83
N VAL A 228 21.09 -9.37 -0.04
CA VAL A 228 20.26 -10.58 0.00
C VAL A 228 20.47 -11.36 1.30
N VAL A 229 21.73 -11.56 1.71
CA VAL A 229 22.07 -12.27 2.96
C VAL A 229 21.51 -11.52 4.17
N ARG A 230 21.70 -10.20 4.24
CA ARG A 230 21.21 -9.35 5.33
C ARG A 230 19.69 -9.36 5.42
N THR A 231 19.01 -9.35 4.28
CA THR A 231 17.53 -9.44 4.24
C THR A 231 17.05 -10.77 4.84
N GLY A 232 17.75 -11.88 4.54
CA GLY A 232 17.48 -13.18 5.15
C GLY A 232 17.65 -13.18 6.68
N ILE A 233 18.76 -12.66 7.20
CA ILE A 233 19.05 -12.61 8.65
C ILE A 233 18.06 -11.70 9.38
N SER A 234 17.86 -10.48 8.87
CA SER A 234 16.97 -9.49 9.50
C SER A 234 15.53 -9.96 9.60
N THR A 235 15.05 -10.78 8.65
CA THR A 235 13.70 -11.36 8.68
C THR A 235 13.52 -12.31 9.87
N ALA A 236 14.54 -13.11 10.18
CA ALA A 236 14.49 -14.03 11.32
C ALA A 236 14.52 -13.29 12.66
N GLU A 237 15.42 -12.31 12.81
CA GLU A 237 15.58 -11.52 14.04
C GLU A 237 14.33 -10.68 14.33
N THR A 238 13.81 -9.97 13.32
CA THR A 238 12.61 -9.13 13.47
C THR A 238 11.37 -9.95 13.78
N GLY A 239 11.22 -11.13 13.17
CA GLY A 239 10.11 -12.04 13.46
C GLY A 239 10.17 -12.61 14.89
N TYR A 240 11.35 -12.97 15.38
CA TYR A 240 11.52 -13.43 16.76
C TYR A 240 11.24 -12.30 17.77
N ALA A 241 11.79 -11.11 17.55
CA ALA A 241 11.56 -9.95 18.39
C ALA A 241 10.06 -9.59 18.45
N GLN A 242 9.37 -9.61 17.30
CA GLN A 242 7.93 -9.36 17.24
C GLN A 242 7.15 -10.36 18.09
N ARG A 243 7.45 -11.67 17.99
CA ARG A 243 6.78 -12.71 18.79
C ARG A 243 7.04 -12.55 20.28
N MET A 244 8.27 -12.22 20.65
CA MET A 244 8.64 -11.96 22.05
C MET A 244 7.82 -10.80 22.62
N ILE A 245 7.75 -9.67 21.89
CA ILE A 245 6.96 -8.51 22.31
C ILE A 245 5.48 -8.87 22.41
N SER A 246 4.92 -9.59 21.43
CA SER A 246 3.52 -10.03 21.47
C SER A 246 3.23 -10.93 22.66
N ARG A 247 4.13 -11.84 23.02
CA ARG A 247 3.97 -12.72 24.19
C ARG A 247 4.08 -11.97 25.51
N LEU A 248 5.00 -11.02 25.61
CA LEU A 248 5.13 -10.19 26.82
C LEU A 248 3.94 -9.25 27.02
N ALA A 249 3.33 -8.79 25.93
CA ALA A 249 2.21 -7.84 25.98
C ALA A 249 0.82 -8.51 25.92
N GLU A 250 0.72 -9.85 25.87
CA GLU A 250 -0.56 -10.53 25.63
C GLU A 250 -1.57 -10.39 26.78
N GLY A 251 -1.10 -10.23 28.02
CA GLY A 251 -1.94 -10.02 29.20
C GLY A 251 -2.37 -8.57 29.44
N LEU A 252 -1.73 -7.60 28.74
CA LEU A 252 -2.00 -6.18 28.96
C LEU A 252 -3.35 -5.75 28.39
N THR A 253 -4.24 -5.30 29.26
CA THR A 253 -5.60 -4.87 28.88
C THR A 253 -5.92 -3.49 29.48
N VAL A 254 -6.65 -2.66 28.74
CA VAL A 254 -7.17 -1.37 29.23
C VAL A 254 -8.51 -1.61 29.92
N TRP A 255 -8.62 -1.18 31.17
CA TRP A 255 -9.83 -1.30 31.99
C TRP A 255 -10.72 -0.06 31.86
N GLU A 256 -11.96 -0.14 32.38
CA GLU A 256 -12.94 0.97 32.31
C GLU A 256 -12.45 2.25 33.00
N ASP A 257 -11.58 2.13 34.00
CA ASP A 257 -10.91 3.23 34.69
C ASP A 257 -9.73 3.84 33.90
N LYS A 258 -9.51 3.37 32.66
CA LYS A 258 -8.41 3.74 31.75
C LYS A 258 -7.02 3.29 32.20
N THR A 259 -6.90 2.51 33.26
CA THR A 259 -5.63 1.89 33.66
C THR A 259 -5.29 0.73 32.73
N VAL A 260 -3.99 0.52 32.50
CA VAL A 260 -3.49 -0.66 31.81
C VAL A 260 -3.03 -1.64 32.88
N ARG A 261 -3.64 -2.82 32.91
CA ARG A 261 -3.32 -3.87 33.88
C ARG A 261 -2.91 -5.14 33.17
N ASP A 262 -2.06 -5.93 33.81
CA ASP A 262 -1.76 -7.29 33.37
C ASP A 262 -2.86 -8.26 33.84
N TRP A 263 -2.75 -9.55 33.46
CA TRP A 263 -3.73 -10.59 33.78
C TRP A 263 -3.92 -10.86 35.29
N ASP A 264 -2.94 -10.48 36.11
CA ASP A 264 -2.94 -10.62 37.57
C ASP A 264 -3.48 -9.38 38.30
N ASP A 265 -4.07 -8.43 37.57
CA ASP A 265 -4.57 -7.13 38.04
C ASP A 265 -3.48 -6.14 38.48
N THR A 266 -2.19 -6.45 38.21
CA THR A 266 -1.09 -5.50 38.44
C THR A 266 -1.19 -4.31 37.48
N ILE A 267 -1.28 -3.10 38.03
CA ILE A 267 -1.32 -1.86 37.23
C ILE A 267 0.06 -1.58 36.63
N VAL A 268 0.14 -1.59 35.31
CA VAL A 268 1.34 -1.25 34.53
C VAL A 268 1.36 0.23 34.15
N GLN A 269 0.20 0.81 33.82
CA GLN A 269 0.05 2.25 33.57
C GLN A 269 -1.23 2.79 34.22
N PHE A 270 -1.14 3.94 34.90
CA PHE A 270 -2.30 4.62 35.49
C PHE A 270 -3.22 5.29 34.47
N GLY A 271 -2.77 5.42 33.23
CA GLY A 271 -3.57 5.89 32.10
C GLY A 271 -2.94 5.41 30.80
N TYR A 272 -3.75 4.85 29.90
CA TYR A 272 -3.26 4.38 28.59
C TYR A 272 -2.51 5.48 27.84
N GLY A 273 -1.22 5.28 27.57
CA GLY A 273 -0.38 6.27 26.89
C GLY A 273 -0.27 7.60 27.65
N GLU A 274 -0.35 7.56 28.98
CA GLU A 274 -0.32 8.70 29.93
C GLU A 274 -1.52 9.67 29.83
N LYS A 275 -2.22 9.69 28.70
CA LYS A 275 -3.35 10.60 28.43
C LYS A 275 -4.72 9.91 28.48
N GLY A 276 -4.75 8.59 28.52
CA GLY A 276 -5.99 7.80 28.51
C GLY A 276 -6.75 7.87 27.18
N GLU A 277 -6.06 8.19 26.09
CA GLU A 277 -6.62 8.32 24.74
C GLU A 277 -5.94 7.37 23.75
N SER A 278 -6.72 6.72 22.90
CA SER A 278 -6.20 5.90 21.80
C SER A 278 -5.48 6.75 20.75
N SER A 279 -4.42 6.23 20.14
CA SER A 279 -3.69 6.88 19.03
C SER A 279 -4.61 7.33 17.89
N MET A 280 -5.67 6.55 17.63
CA MET A 280 -6.72 6.89 16.66
C MET A 280 -7.52 8.13 17.09
N ALA A 281 -7.93 8.20 18.36
CA ALA A 281 -8.72 9.31 18.90
C ALA A 281 -7.92 10.61 18.98
N GLN A 282 -6.59 10.51 19.13
CA GLN A 282 -5.68 11.66 19.12
C GLN A 282 -5.53 12.29 17.72
N THR A 283 -5.91 11.58 16.65
CA THR A 283 -5.73 12.03 15.27
C THR A 283 -6.90 12.89 14.84
N ARG A 284 -6.81 14.20 15.11
CA ARG A 284 -7.86 15.18 14.76
C ARG A 284 -7.93 15.53 13.27
N GLU A 285 -6.81 15.43 12.56
CA GLU A 285 -6.74 15.67 11.12
C GLU A 285 -5.94 14.56 10.43
N VAL A 286 -6.61 13.77 9.60
CA VAL A 286 -5.93 12.86 8.67
C VAL A 286 -5.60 13.66 7.41
N LYS A 287 -4.34 14.10 7.28
CA LYS A 287 -3.88 14.65 6.01
C LYS A 287 -3.84 13.51 4.98
N LEU A 288 -4.86 13.47 4.15
CA LEU A 288 -4.99 12.61 2.98
C LEU A 288 -3.91 12.97 1.94
N ARG A 289 -2.65 12.60 2.21
CA ARG A 289 -1.51 12.83 1.30
C ARG A 289 -1.51 11.81 0.17
N PHE A 290 -2.54 11.83 -0.65
CA PHE A 290 -2.58 10.98 -1.84
C PHE A 290 -1.54 11.40 -2.88
N LEU A 291 -1.13 12.67 -2.87
CA LEU A 291 -0.09 13.20 -3.76
C LEU A 291 1.10 13.77 -2.99
N GLY A 292 1.86 12.91 -2.31
CA GLY A 292 3.13 13.31 -1.68
C GLY A 292 4.21 13.82 -2.65
N ALA A 293 3.98 13.77 -3.96
CA ALA A 293 4.96 14.12 -4.99
C ALA A 293 4.72 15.46 -5.71
N VAL A 294 3.57 16.12 -5.53
CA VAL A 294 3.24 17.35 -6.28
C VAL A 294 3.19 18.57 -5.36
N LYS A 295 4.36 19.02 -4.90
CA LYS A 295 4.54 20.20 -4.03
C LYS A 295 3.97 21.53 -4.58
N ARG A 296 3.41 21.57 -5.80
CA ARG A 296 2.80 22.78 -6.40
C ARG A 296 1.29 22.68 -6.69
N HIS A 297 0.69 21.48 -6.72
CA HIS A 297 -0.72 21.29 -7.11
C HIS A 297 -1.55 20.50 -6.09
N GLU A 298 -1.15 20.52 -4.81
CA GLU A 298 -1.82 19.80 -3.71
C GLU A 298 -3.33 20.10 -3.62
N ARG A 299 -3.79 21.31 -3.93
CA ARG A 299 -5.20 21.69 -3.74
C ARG A 299 -6.16 21.01 -4.71
N ASP A 300 -5.85 20.96 -6.01
CA ASP A 300 -6.81 20.47 -7.01
C ASP A 300 -6.87 18.94 -7.08
N ALA A 301 -5.75 18.26 -6.90
CA ALA A 301 -5.71 16.80 -6.95
C ALA A 301 -6.23 16.18 -5.64
N GLN A 302 -6.02 16.84 -4.49
CA GLN A 302 -6.65 16.47 -3.23
C GLN A 302 -8.15 16.74 -3.26
N ALA A 303 -8.59 17.90 -3.78
CA ALA A 303 -10.02 18.20 -3.95
C ALA A 303 -10.77 17.16 -4.82
N LYS A 304 -10.16 16.66 -5.90
CA LYS A 304 -10.77 15.62 -6.75
C LYS A 304 -10.86 14.27 -6.06
N LEU A 305 -9.87 13.93 -5.24
CA LEU A 305 -9.93 12.70 -4.49
C LEU A 305 -10.90 12.80 -3.32
N ASP A 306 -11.01 13.97 -2.69
CA ASP A 306 -12.06 14.30 -1.72
C ASP A 306 -13.45 14.19 -2.38
N VAL A 307 -13.59 14.50 -3.68
CA VAL A 307 -14.83 14.24 -4.45
C VAL A 307 -15.07 12.75 -4.65
N ALA A 308 -14.05 11.98 -5.02
CA ALA A 308 -14.20 10.54 -5.19
C ALA A 308 -14.55 9.84 -3.85
N LEU A 309 -13.91 10.26 -2.76
CA LEU A 309 -14.15 9.75 -1.41
C LEU A 309 -15.54 10.17 -0.90
N SER A 310 -15.95 11.42 -1.09
CA SER A 310 -17.28 11.90 -0.70
C SER A 310 -18.40 11.24 -1.51
N LEU A 311 -18.21 10.99 -2.81
CA LEU A 311 -19.16 10.21 -3.61
C LEU A 311 -19.29 8.77 -3.11
N TRP A 312 -18.21 8.18 -2.62
CA TRP A 312 -18.23 6.86 -2.00
C TRP A 312 -18.90 6.88 -0.62
N LEU A 313 -18.55 7.81 0.26
CA LEU A 313 -19.16 8.00 1.58
C LEU A 313 -20.66 8.34 1.52
N ARG A 314 -21.10 9.06 0.47
CA ARG A 314 -22.51 9.36 0.21
C ARG A 314 -23.33 8.12 -0.11
N ARG A 315 -22.70 7.09 -0.71
CA ARG A 315 -23.34 5.78 -0.95
C ARG A 315 -23.55 4.99 0.35
N SER A 316 -22.79 5.32 1.39
CA SER A 316 -22.88 4.78 2.74
C SER A 316 -23.88 5.54 3.63
N GLY A 317 -24.39 6.69 3.19
CA GLY A 317 -25.40 7.48 3.91
C GLY A 317 -24.86 8.46 4.95
N GLU A 318 -23.54 8.62 5.10
CA GLU A 318 -22.91 9.32 6.24
C GLU A 318 -22.13 10.60 5.85
N TYR A 319 -22.51 11.30 4.78
CA TYR A 319 -21.75 12.51 4.37
C TYR A 319 -22.60 13.64 3.78
N GLU A 320 -22.43 14.85 4.32
CA GLU A 320 -22.91 16.13 3.79
C GLU A 320 -21.82 16.78 2.92
N GLU A 321 -22.14 17.14 1.67
CA GLU A 321 -21.14 17.62 0.68
C GLU A 321 -20.64 19.04 0.95
N ASP A 322 -19.33 19.17 1.18
CA ASP A 322 -18.60 20.44 1.24
C ASP A 322 -18.58 21.19 -0.12
N GLU A 323 -18.40 22.50 -0.09
CA GLU A 323 -18.48 23.39 -1.25
C GLU A 323 -17.36 23.12 -2.27
N ASN A 324 -16.18 22.73 -1.79
CA ASN A 324 -15.04 22.31 -2.61
C ASN A 324 -15.33 21.03 -3.41
N VAL A 325 -16.06 20.09 -2.81
CA VAL A 325 -16.46 18.83 -3.45
C VAL A 325 -17.49 19.09 -4.55
N ARG A 326 -18.45 19.97 -4.30
CA ARG A 326 -19.43 20.41 -5.32
C ARG A 326 -18.75 21.06 -6.52
N ALA A 327 -17.77 21.93 -6.28
CA ALA A 327 -17.01 22.60 -7.33
C ALA A 327 -16.24 21.60 -8.21
N ALA A 328 -15.51 20.66 -7.60
CA ALA A 328 -14.74 19.66 -8.35
C ALA A 328 -15.64 18.63 -9.08
N ARG A 329 -16.84 18.31 -8.57
CA ARG A 329 -17.83 17.49 -9.29
C ARG A 329 -18.39 18.19 -10.52
N SER A 330 -18.57 19.51 -10.47
CA SER A 330 -18.95 20.28 -11.66
C SER A 330 -17.87 20.18 -12.74
N ARG A 331 -16.59 20.34 -12.35
CA ARG A 331 -15.45 20.25 -13.27
C ARG A 331 -15.31 18.88 -13.93
N LEU A 332 -15.51 17.78 -13.18
CA LEU A 332 -15.50 16.42 -13.72
C LEU A 332 -16.59 16.16 -14.77
N ARG A 333 -17.77 16.76 -14.62
CA ARG A 333 -18.85 16.68 -15.63
C ARG A 333 -18.46 17.38 -16.92
N ASP A 334 -17.74 18.49 -16.83
CA ASP A 334 -17.29 19.23 -18.01
C ASP A 334 -16.16 18.50 -18.75
N ILE A 335 -15.30 17.75 -18.03
CA ILE A 335 -14.31 16.84 -18.63
C ILE A 335 -14.98 15.69 -19.36
N GLY A 336 -16.04 15.09 -18.79
CA GLY A 336 -16.83 14.05 -19.48
C GLY A 336 -17.38 14.54 -20.81
N LYS A 337 -17.94 15.76 -20.84
CA LYS A 337 -18.41 16.39 -22.08
C LYS A 337 -17.28 16.65 -23.07
N LEU A 338 -16.08 17.00 -22.59
CA LEU A 338 -14.91 17.26 -23.44
C LEU A 338 -14.39 15.96 -24.08
N ARG A 339 -14.31 14.87 -23.30
CA ARG A 339 -14.01 13.53 -23.80
C ARG A 339 -15.00 13.09 -24.86
N ASP A 340 -16.30 13.21 -24.57
CA ASP A 340 -17.34 12.81 -25.52
C ASP A 340 -17.35 13.66 -26.81
N ARG A 341 -16.72 14.84 -26.78
CA ARG A 341 -16.51 15.70 -27.96
C ARG A 341 -15.28 15.28 -28.76
N LEU A 342 -14.18 14.95 -28.08
CA LEU A 342 -12.95 14.43 -28.68
C LEU A 342 -13.10 13.00 -29.22
N GLU A 343 -14.05 12.20 -28.72
CA GLU A 343 -14.38 10.88 -29.27
C GLU A 343 -15.32 10.96 -30.50
N ARG A 344 -15.93 12.12 -30.74
CA ARG A 344 -16.82 12.38 -31.88
C ARG A 344 -16.11 13.05 -33.06
N GLU A 345 -14.97 13.70 -32.81
CA GLU A 345 -14.02 14.18 -33.81
C GLU A 345 -13.03 13.07 -34.16
#